data_AF-M0N9M7-F1
#
_entry.id   AF-M0N9M7-F1
#
_cell.length_a   1.000
_cell.length_b   1.000
_cell.length_c   1.000
_cell.angle_alpha   90.00
_cell.angle_beta   90.00
_cell.angle_gamma   90.00
#
_symmetry.space_group_name_H-M   'P 1'
#
loop_
_entity.id
_entity.type
_entity.pdbx_description
1 polymer ?
#
loop_
_entity_poly.entity_id
_entity_poly.type
_entity_poly.pdbx_seq_one_letter_code
_entity_poly.pdbx_strand_id
1 'polypeptide(L)'
;MSHRDEEYALVYPDEDEEWTSADVLGELMAGTYAHGAWVRIHGVDLRFGGSSHTQNVWYVHPPDGDEPIEALNLGAFRTASALEEYLKEFDPANPSG
;
A
#
# COMPACT_ATOMS: atom_id res chain seq x y z
N MET A 1 16.94 10.10 -19.36
CA MET A 1 15.47 9.98 -19.48
C MET A 1 15.21 8.57 -19.96
N SER A 2 14.97 7.64 -19.03
CA SER A 2 14.74 6.24 -19.35
C SER A 2 13.26 5.96 -19.14
N HIS A 3 12.62 5.52 -20.23
CA HIS A 3 11.27 4.97 -20.23
C HIS A 3 11.12 3.90 -19.14
N ARG A 4 10.20 4.12 -18.22
CA ARG A 4 9.53 3.06 -17.46
C ARG A 4 8.04 3.33 -17.55
N ASP A 5 7.51 3.09 -18.74
CA ASP A 5 6.14 2.60 -18.91
C ASP A 5 6.12 1.17 -18.33
N GLU A 6 6.31 1.04 -17.02
CA GLU A 6 5.86 -0.14 -16.30
C GLU A 6 4.35 0.06 -16.20
N GLU A 7 3.59 -0.83 -16.82
CA GLU A 7 2.14 -0.87 -16.81
C GLU A 7 1.68 -1.11 -15.37
N TYR A 8 1.68 -0.05 -14.57
CA TYR A 8 1.22 -0.06 -13.19
C TYR A 8 -0.31 -0.12 -13.25
N ALA A 9 -0.90 -1.18 -12.68
CA ALA A 9 -2.32 -1.19 -12.41
C ALA A 9 -2.58 -0.15 -11.31
N LEU A 10 -2.91 1.09 -11.71
CA LEU A 10 -3.67 1.98 -10.85
C LEU A 10 -5.02 1.29 -10.64
N VAL A 11 -5.15 0.57 -9.53
CA VAL A 11 -6.45 0.09 -9.13
C VAL A 11 -7.17 1.28 -8.52
N TYR A 12 -7.81 2.04 -9.40
CA TYR A 12 -9.06 2.68 -9.04
C TYR A 12 -10.05 1.54 -8.88
N PRO A 13 -10.51 1.24 -7.66
CA PRO A 13 -11.70 0.43 -7.58
C PRO A 13 -12.82 1.06 -8.40
N ASP A 14 -13.59 0.21 -9.09
CA ASP A 14 -14.63 0.53 -10.07
C ASP A 14 -15.05 2.01 -10.10
N GLU A 15 -14.84 2.68 -11.24
CA GLU A 15 -15.05 4.14 -11.44
C GLU A 15 -16.47 4.65 -11.12
N ASP A 16 -17.40 3.74 -10.79
CA ASP A 16 -18.78 4.01 -10.43
C ASP A 16 -19.05 4.03 -8.90
N GLU A 17 -18.12 3.57 -8.06
CA GLU A 17 -18.27 3.53 -6.59
C GLU A 17 -17.06 4.19 -5.90
N GLU A 18 -17.28 5.31 -5.21
CA GLU A 18 -16.22 5.96 -4.41
C GLU A 18 -15.81 5.05 -3.25
N TRP A 19 -14.79 4.22 -3.45
CA TRP A 19 -14.25 3.41 -2.36
C TRP A 19 -13.59 4.29 -1.32
N THR A 20 -13.88 3.98 -0.06
CA THR A 20 -13.22 4.59 1.08
C THR A 20 -11.84 3.97 1.29
N SER A 21 -11.00 4.64 2.09
CA SER A 21 -9.73 4.06 2.55
C SER A 21 -9.92 2.70 3.22
N ALA A 22 -11.04 2.49 3.93
CA ALA A 22 -11.32 1.23 4.62
C ALA A 22 -11.60 0.08 3.64
N ASP A 23 -12.29 0.35 2.53
CA ASP A 23 -12.60 -0.65 1.50
C ASP A 23 -11.32 -1.13 0.83
N VAL A 24 -10.45 -0.19 0.45
CA VAL A 24 -9.14 -0.48 -0.13
C VAL A 24 -8.26 -1.30 0.83
N LEU A 25 -8.21 -0.92 2.11
CA LEU A 25 -7.46 -1.67 3.13
C LEU A 25 -8.02 -3.07 3.38
N GLY A 26 -9.35 -3.24 3.33
CA GLY A 26 -10.01 -4.53 3.44
C GLY A 26 -9.56 -5.50 2.33
N GLU A 27 -9.55 -5.02 1.10
CA GLU A 27 -9.09 -5.79 -0.07
C GLU A 27 -7.58 -6.09 -0.02
N LEU A 28 -6.76 -5.13 0.43
CA LEU A 28 -5.32 -5.36 0.68
C LEU A 28 -5.09 -6.48 1.70
N MET A 29 -5.83 -6.47 2.81
CA MET A 29 -5.74 -7.53 3.83
C MET A 29 -6.30 -8.88 3.35
N ALA A 30 -7.28 -8.88 2.44
CA ALA A 30 -7.81 -10.08 1.82
C ALA A 30 -6.84 -10.70 0.80
N GLY A 31 -5.77 -9.99 0.43
CA GLY A 31 -4.78 -10.44 -0.55
C GLY A 31 -5.31 -10.47 -1.98
N THR A 32 -6.38 -9.71 -2.27
CA THR A 32 -6.97 -9.63 -3.61
C THR A 32 -6.10 -8.85 -4.58
N TYR A 33 -5.19 -8.01 -4.07
CA TYR A 33 -4.12 -7.37 -4.83
C TYR A 33 -2.88 -8.26 -4.91
N ALA A 34 -2.66 -8.93 -6.04
CA ALA A 34 -1.59 -9.92 -6.17
C ALA A 34 -0.33 -9.42 -6.90
N HIS A 35 -0.39 -8.39 -7.75
CA HIS A 35 0.76 -7.98 -8.58
C HIS A 35 0.73 -6.50 -8.97
N GLY A 36 1.88 -5.82 -8.89
CA GLY A 36 2.08 -4.46 -9.42
C GLY A 36 1.27 -3.35 -8.74
N ALA A 37 0.65 -3.65 -7.60
CA ALA A 37 -0.23 -2.71 -6.91
C ALA A 37 0.59 -1.66 -6.14
N TRP A 38 0.27 -0.40 -6.44
CA TRP A 38 0.68 0.78 -5.67
C TRP A 38 -0.59 1.50 -5.21
N VAL A 39 -0.64 1.85 -3.93
CA VAL A 39 -1.80 2.49 -3.33
C VAL A 39 -1.35 3.60 -2.39
N ARG A 40 -2.01 4.75 -2.48
CA ARG A 40 -1.75 5.90 -1.60
C ARG A 40 -2.92 6.05 -0.62
N ILE A 41 -2.65 5.95 0.67
CA ILE A 41 -3.65 6.04 1.73
C ILE A 41 -3.14 7.00 2.79
N HIS A 42 -3.91 8.04 3.12
CA HIS A 42 -3.54 9.06 4.12
C HIS A 42 -2.17 9.72 3.87
N GLY A 43 -1.75 9.83 2.61
CA GLY A 43 -0.44 10.38 2.24
C GLY A 43 0.72 9.39 2.31
N VAL A 44 0.46 8.13 2.66
CA VAL A 44 1.43 7.04 2.72
C VAL A 44 1.35 6.23 1.43
N ASP A 45 2.50 6.03 0.77
CA ASP A 45 2.61 5.21 -0.44
C ASP A 45 2.97 3.78 -0.09
N LEU A 46 2.07 2.85 -0.37
CA LEU A 46 2.28 1.42 -0.18
C LEU A 46 2.47 0.73 -1.52
N ARG A 47 3.59 0.01 -1.66
CA ARG A 47 3.92 -0.76 -2.86
C ARG A 47 4.05 -2.23 -2.50
N PHE A 48 3.44 -3.09 -3.31
CA PHE A 48 3.54 -4.51 -3.07
C PHE A 48 4.99 -5.00 -3.25
N GLY A 49 5.51 -5.72 -2.25
CA GLY A 49 6.92 -6.06 -2.20
C GLY A 49 7.38 -7.19 -3.12
N GLY A 50 6.48 -8.04 -3.59
CA GLY A 50 6.81 -9.20 -4.44
C GLY A 50 7.68 -10.25 -3.71
N SER A 51 7.15 -11.43 -3.41
CA SER A 51 6.97 -12.54 -4.35
C SER A 51 5.68 -13.31 -3.99
N SER A 52 5.27 -14.30 -4.79
CA SER A 52 4.07 -15.13 -4.56
C SER A 52 3.99 -15.80 -3.17
N HIS A 53 5.09 -15.80 -2.40
CA HIS A 53 5.18 -16.35 -1.06
C HIS A 53 4.98 -15.31 0.07
N THR A 54 4.90 -14.01 -0.25
CA THR A 54 4.82 -12.90 0.70
C THR A 54 3.72 -11.91 0.34
N GLN A 55 2.52 -12.41 0.00
CA GLN A 55 1.35 -11.59 -0.36
C GLN A 55 0.95 -10.56 0.72
N ASN A 56 1.40 -10.75 1.96
CA ASN A 56 1.10 -9.88 3.08
C ASN A 56 2.18 -8.81 3.34
N VAL A 57 3.29 -8.78 2.60
CA VAL A 57 4.36 -7.80 2.84
C VAL A 57 4.28 -6.67 1.81
N TRP A 58 4.10 -5.47 2.31
CA TRP A 58 3.99 -4.23 1.57
C TRP A 58 5.06 -3.26 2.04
N TYR A 59 5.68 -2.55 1.11
CA TYR A 59 6.70 -1.56 1.44
C TYR A 59 6.11 -0.16 1.45
N VAL A 60 6.50 0.62 2.45
CA VAL A 60 6.22 2.04 2.50
C VAL A 60 7.31 2.77 1.73
N HIS A 61 6.91 3.62 0.81
CA HIS A 61 7.80 4.51 0.07
C HIS A 61 7.58 5.96 0.50
N PRO A 62 8.64 6.78 0.54
CA PRO A 62 8.48 8.21 0.70
C PRO A 62 7.89 8.79 -0.60
N PRO A 63 7.18 9.94 -0.54
CA PRO A 63 6.43 10.49 -1.68
C PRO A 63 7.24 10.67 -2.98
N ASP A 64 8.54 10.92 -2.85
CA ASP A 64 9.47 11.19 -3.96
C ASP A 64 10.63 10.19 -4.05
N GLY A 65 10.58 9.06 -3.32
CA GLY A 65 11.69 8.10 -3.30
C GLY A 65 11.32 6.70 -3.76
N ASP A 66 12.27 6.09 -4.47
CA ASP A 66 12.13 4.74 -4.99
C ASP A 66 12.52 3.66 -3.98
N GLU A 67 13.30 4.00 -2.96
CA GLU A 67 13.73 3.08 -1.90
C GLU A 67 12.66 2.99 -0.81
N PRO A 68 12.31 1.78 -0.35
CA PRO A 68 11.36 1.62 0.74
C PRO A 68 11.98 2.07 2.06
N ILE A 69 11.21 2.79 2.86
CA ILE A 69 11.61 3.24 4.21
C ILE A 69 11.14 2.27 5.29
N GLU A 70 10.10 1.48 5.03
CA GLU A 70 9.58 0.48 5.95
C GLU A 70 8.96 -0.72 5.22
N ALA A 71 8.99 -1.89 5.86
CA ALA A 71 8.30 -3.10 5.41
C ALA A 71 7.14 -3.43 6.37
N LEU A 72 5.92 -3.33 5.88
CA LEU A 72 4.69 -3.65 6.59
C LEU A 72 4.22 -5.06 6.30
N ASN A 73 4.10 -5.88 7.34
CA ASN A 73 3.41 -7.15 7.25
C ASN A 73 1.94 -6.95 7.61
N LEU A 74 1.05 -6.96 6.61
CA LEU A 74 -0.39 -6.81 6.80
C LEU A 74 -0.98 -7.87 7.73
N GLY A 75 -0.36 -9.06 7.80
CA GLY A 75 -0.76 -10.12 8.73
C GLY A 75 -0.49 -9.81 10.20
N ALA A 76 0.26 -8.75 10.53
CA ALA A 76 0.41 -8.26 11.90
C ALA A 76 -0.83 -7.50 12.39
N PHE A 77 -1.66 -7.00 11.48
CA PHE A 77 -2.87 -6.26 11.79
C PHE A 77 -4.08 -7.19 11.87
N ARG A 78 -4.90 -7.01 12.90
CA ARG A 78 -6.11 -7.83 13.11
C ARG A 78 -7.30 -7.38 12.27
N THR A 79 -7.34 -6.11 11.88
CA THR A 79 -8.45 -5.47 11.15
C THR A 79 -7.94 -4.38 10.22
N ALA A 80 -8.72 -4.07 9.18
CA ALA A 80 -8.43 -2.97 8.27
C ALA A 80 -8.38 -1.62 8.99
N SER A 81 -9.25 -1.40 9.98
CA SER A 81 -9.24 -0.18 10.80
C SER A 81 -7.94 -0.02 11.61
N ALA A 82 -7.37 -1.10 12.14
CA ALA A 82 -6.10 -1.02 12.89
C ALA A 82 -4.93 -0.66 11.97
N LEU A 83 -4.94 -1.17 10.73
CA LEU A 83 -3.99 -0.77 9.70
C LEU A 83 -4.21 0.69 9.28
N GLU A 84 -5.47 1.12 9.16
CA GLU A 84 -5.81 2.50 8.82
C GLU A 84 -5.33 3.50 9.89
N GLU A 85 -5.56 3.20 11.18
CA GLU A 85 -5.08 4.01 12.31
C GLU A 85 -3.55 4.12 12.29
N TYR A 86 -2.85 3.01 12.08
CA TYR A 86 -1.40 3.02 11.92
C TYR A 86 -0.96 3.94 10.77
N LEU A 87 -1.57 3.84 9.59
CA LEU A 87 -1.21 4.67 8.44
C LEU A 87 -1.56 6.16 8.62
N LYS A 88 -2.58 6.49 9.42
CA LYS A 88 -2.90 7.88 9.78
C LYS A 88 -1.86 8.51 10.70
N GLU A 89 -1.29 7.70 11.60
CA GLU A 89 -0.26 8.14 12.54
C GLU A 89 1.14 8.07 11.94
N PHE A 90 1.32 7.28 10.89
CA PHE A 90 2.60 7.10 10.21
C PHE A 90 3.04 8.38 9.48
N ASP A 91 4.20 8.91 9.86
CA ASP A 91 4.83 10.04 9.20
C ASP A 91 5.98 9.56 8.28
N PRO A 92 5.77 9.52 6.95
CA PRO A 92 6.81 9.08 6.02
C PRO A 92 8.03 10.03 5.98
N ALA A 93 7.92 11.26 6.49
CA ALA A 93 9.06 12.18 6.63
C ALA A 93 9.91 11.89 7.89
N ASN A 94 9.41 11.10 8.83
CA ASN A 94 10.11 10.69 10.04
C ASN A 94 9.74 9.24 10.45
N PRO A 95 10.28 8.21 9.76
CA PRO A 95 9.90 6.81 9.96
C PRO A 95 10.44 6.17 11.27
N SER A 96 10.56 6.93 12.37
CA SER A 96 11.17 6.48 13.62
C SER A 96 10.17 5.97 14.67
N GLY A 97 9.02 5.42 14.24
CA GLY A 97 7.99 4.85 15.11
C GLY A 97 8.45 3.60 15.85
#